data_AF-A0A7C5K759-F1
#
_entry.id   AF-A0A7C5K759-F1
#
_cell.length_a   1.000
_cell.length_b   1.000
_cell.length_c   1.000
_cell.angle_alpha   90.00
_cell.angle_beta   90.00
_cell.angle_gamma   90.00
#
_symmetry.space_group_name_H-M   'P 1'
#
loop_
_entity.id
_entity.type
_entity.pdbx_description
1 polymer ?
#
loop_
_entity_poly.entity_id
_entity_poly.type
_entity_poly.pdbx_seq_one_letter_code
_entity_poly.pdbx_strand_id
1 'polypeptide(L)'
;MQLRFVDLPPEIDLSSTEHEGTYNKVTVQLGFQRFASIGTERVGKPIFYAITISKNTQNPREAVEFVKLVISKEGQKILQETEQPGVPPVTDNPNNLPEKLRSMVMEMEK
;
A
#
# COMPACT_ATOMS: atom_id res chain seq x y z
N MET A 1 16.53 -0.47 -18.69
CA MET A 1 15.89 0.10 -19.89
C MET A 1 14.99 1.23 -19.38
N GLN A 2 15.31 2.49 -19.68
CA GLN A 2 14.54 3.64 -19.19
C GLN A 2 13.47 3.97 -20.23
N LEU A 3 12.20 3.87 -19.83
CA LEU A 3 11.07 4.20 -20.71
C LEU A 3 10.90 5.72 -20.77
N ARG A 4 10.41 6.23 -21.90
CA ARG A 4 9.95 7.62 -22.00
C ARG A 4 8.52 7.69 -21.48
N PHE A 5 8.24 8.66 -20.62
CA PHE A 5 6.92 8.91 -20.06
C PHE A 5 6.66 10.42 -19.95
N VAL A 6 5.42 10.79 -19.62
CA VAL A 6 4.99 12.16 -19.38
C VAL A 6 4.55 12.24 -17.93
N ASP A 7 5.12 13.20 -17.18
CA ASP A 7 4.66 13.49 -15.83
C ASP A 7 3.26 14.09 -15.89
N LEU A 8 2.36 13.52 -15.10
CA LEU A 8 1.02 14.05 -14.92
C LEU A 8 1.01 14.98 -13.69
N PRO A 9 0.16 16.03 -13.69
CA PRO A 9 0.02 16.88 -12.51
C PRO A 9 -0.46 16.10 -11.28
N PRO A 10 0.05 16.41 -10.07
CA PRO A 10 -0.36 15.75 -8.83
C PRO A 10 -1.89 15.76 -8.60
N GLU A 11 -2.61 16.73 -9.15
CA GLU A 11 -4.07 16.82 -9.04
C GLU A 11 -4.81 15.66 -9.70
N ILE A 12 -4.16 14.92 -10.61
CA ILE A 12 -4.78 13.84 -11.39
C ILE A 12 -4.01 12.51 -11.41
N ASP A 13 -2.75 12.50 -10.96
CA ASP A 13 -1.85 11.33 -11.08
C ASP A 13 -1.99 10.31 -9.93
N LEU A 14 -2.76 10.66 -8.89
CA LEU A 14 -3.00 9.87 -7.68
C LEU A 14 -1.78 9.72 -6.75
N SER A 15 -0.75 10.58 -6.85
CA SER A 15 0.49 10.47 -6.08
C SER A 15 0.46 11.19 -4.73
N SER A 16 -0.34 12.26 -4.58
CA SER A 16 -0.34 13.13 -3.40
C SER A 16 -1.59 12.98 -2.52
N THR A 17 -1.42 12.87 -1.21
CA THR A 17 -2.54 12.87 -0.24
C THR A 17 -3.26 14.22 -0.15
N GLU A 18 -2.60 15.33 -0.52
CA GLU A 18 -3.20 16.67 -0.52
C GLU A 18 -4.37 16.81 -1.49
N HIS A 19 -4.41 15.95 -2.52
CA HIS A 19 -5.46 15.96 -3.55
C HIS A 19 -6.46 14.81 -3.39
N GLU A 20 -6.52 14.13 -2.23
CA GLU A 20 -7.48 13.04 -1.98
C GLU A 20 -8.95 13.47 -2.24
N GLY A 21 -9.29 14.71 -1.84
CA GLY A 21 -10.60 15.31 -2.11
C GLY A 21 -10.90 15.56 -3.60
N THR A 22 -9.89 15.57 -4.46
CA THR A 22 -10.08 15.63 -5.92
C THR A 22 -10.21 14.22 -6.48
N TYR A 23 -9.36 13.28 -6.05
CA TYR A 23 -9.40 11.90 -6.54
C TYR A 23 -10.72 11.21 -6.24
N ASN A 24 -11.30 11.47 -5.07
CA ASN A 24 -12.55 10.82 -4.64
C ASN A 24 -13.79 11.24 -5.45
N LYS A 25 -13.67 12.23 -6.34
CA LYS A 25 -14.74 12.66 -7.26
C LYS A 25 -14.99 11.68 -8.40
N VAL A 26 -14.07 10.73 -8.62
CA VAL A 26 -14.16 9.73 -9.69
C VAL A 26 -14.30 8.34 -9.10
N THR A 27 -15.22 7.55 -9.64
CA THR A 27 -15.44 6.15 -9.26
C THR A 27 -15.50 5.28 -10.50
N VAL A 28 -14.81 4.13 -10.45
CA VAL A 28 -14.81 3.12 -11.51
C VAL A 28 -15.67 1.93 -11.08
N GLN A 29 -16.59 1.50 -11.95
CA GLN A 29 -17.39 0.30 -11.77
C GLN A 29 -16.74 -0.89 -12.47
N LEU A 30 -16.27 -1.87 -11.71
CA LEU A 30 -15.68 -3.10 -12.22
C LEU A 30 -16.77 -4.12 -12.59
N GLY A 31 -16.97 -4.37 -13.88
CA GLY A 31 -18.01 -5.27 -14.41
C GLY A 31 -17.69 -6.76 -14.39
N PHE A 32 -16.76 -7.23 -13.55
CA PHE A 32 -16.34 -8.65 -13.54
C PHE A 32 -16.95 -9.42 -12.36
N GLN A 33 -17.44 -10.64 -12.62
CA GLN A 33 -18.06 -11.49 -11.59
C GLN A 33 -17.14 -11.77 -10.38
N ARG A 34 -15.82 -11.81 -10.58
CA ARG A 34 -14.85 -12.01 -9.48
C ARG A 34 -14.89 -10.92 -8.40
N PHE A 35 -15.48 -9.77 -8.68
CA PHE A 35 -15.58 -8.65 -7.74
C PHE A 35 -16.94 -8.56 -7.04
N ALA A 36 -17.87 -9.47 -7.33
CA ALA A 36 -19.19 -9.48 -6.69
C ALA A 36 -19.12 -9.65 -5.16
N SER A 37 -18.09 -10.32 -4.64
CA SER A 37 -17.90 -10.57 -3.20
C SER A 37 -17.23 -9.43 -2.42
N ILE A 38 -16.54 -8.51 -3.09
CA ILE A 38 -15.77 -7.42 -2.47
C ILE A 38 -16.23 -6.02 -2.90
N GLY A 39 -17.36 -5.95 -3.62
CA GLY A 39 -17.87 -4.73 -4.23
C GLY A 39 -17.19 -4.41 -5.56
N THR A 40 -17.97 -3.79 -6.44
CA THR A 40 -17.58 -3.44 -7.81
C THR A 40 -17.10 -2.00 -7.95
N GLU A 41 -17.34 -1.14 -6.96
CA GLU A 41 -16.94 0.28 -6.98
C GLU A 41 -15.49 0.47 -6.54
N ARG A 42 -14.73 1.28 -7.27
CA ARG A 42 -13.38 1.75 -6.89
C ARG A 42 -13.33 3.26 -6.98
N VAL A 43 -13.33 3.91 -5.82
CA VAL A 43 -13.19 5.36 -5.68
C VAL A 43 -11.71 5.75 -5.87
N GLY A 44 -11.44 6.86 -6.56
CA GLY A 44 -10.09 7.40 -6.70
C GLY A 44 -9.50 7.78 -5.33
N LYS A 45 -8.27 7.33 -5.08
CA LYS A 45 -7.51 7.53 -3.84
C LYS A 45 -6.02 7.63 -4.16
N PRO A 46 -5.20 8.22 -3.27
CA PRO A 46 -3.74 8.17 -3.43
C PRO A 46 -3.25 6.71 -3.52
N ILE A 47 -2.23 6.47 -4.34
CA ILE A 47 -1.68 5.13 -4.54
C ILE A 47 -0.78 4.76 -3.36
N PHE A 48 -1.23 3.79 -2.56
CA PHE A 48 -0.44 3.16 -1.50
C PHE A 48 -0.25 1.68 -1.78
N TYR A 49 0.96 1.19 -1.51
CA TYR A 49 1.25 -0.24 -1.48
C TYR A 49 1.07 -0.79 -0.08
N ALA A 50 0.33 -1.90 0.04
CA ALA A 50 0.11 -2.60 1.29
C ALA A 50 0.67 -4.02 1.22
N ILE A 51 1.12 -4.53 2.37
CA ILE A 51 1.59 -5.91 2.54
C ILE A 51 0.92 -6.53 3.76
N THR A 52 0.59 -7.82 3.70
CA THR A 52 -0.03 -8.54 4.80
C THR A 52 0.53 -9.96 4.93
N ILE A 53 0.41 -10.53 6.13
CA ILE A 53 0.72 -11.94 6.39
C ILE A 53 -0.62 -12.68 6.46
N SER A 54 -0.87 -13.55 5.47
CA SER A 54 -2.09 -14.35 5.44
C SER A 54 -2.19 -15.25 6.68
N LYS A 55 -3.39 -15.32 7.27
CA LYS A 55 -3.70 -16.23 8.38
C LYS A 55 -3.47 -17.71 8.02
N ASN A 56 -3.49 -18.05 6.74
CA ASN A 56 -3.35 -19.42 6.23
C ASN A 56 -1.93 -19.72 5.72
N THR A 57 -0.94 -18.86 6.01
CA THR A 57 0.44 -19.09 5.59
C THR A 57 1.00 -20.39 6.20
N GLN A 58 1.70 -21.19 5.39
CA GLN A 58 2.39 -22.39 5.86
C GLN A 58 3.74 -22.05 6.53
N ASN A 59 4.25 -20.83 6.31
CA ASN A 59 5.57 -20.37 6.76
C ASN A 59 5.42 -19.03 7.53
N PRO A 60 4.78 -19.03 8.71
CA PRO A 60 4.48 -17.79 9.43
C PRO A 60 5.73 -17.07 9.93
N ARG A 61 6.80 -17.80 10.28
CA ARG A 61 8.04 -17.20 10.79
C ARG A 61 8.76 -16.45 9.69
N GLU A 62 8.89 -17.07 8.53
CA GLU A 62 9.55 -16.54 7.34
C GLU A 62 8.76 -15.37 6.78
N ALA A 63 7.42 -15.45 6.80
CA ALA A 63 6.57 -14.33 6.41
C ALA A 63 6.80 -13.09 7.30
N VAL A 64 6.96 -13.29 8.62
CA VAL A 64 7.29 -12.19 9.54
C VAL A 64 8.66 -11.60 9.21
N GLU A 65 9.68 -12.43 9.00
CA GLU A 65 11.02 -11.94 8.66
C GLU A 65 11.06 -11.22 7.30
N PHE A 66 10.28 -11.68 6.32
CA PHE A 66 10.14 -11.01 5.03
C PHE A 66 9.48 -9.64 5.16
N VAL A 67 8.34 -9.54 5.86
CA VAL A 67 7.68 -8.25 6.09
C VAL A 67 8.59 -7.32 6.87
N LYS A 68 9.29 -7.84 7.89
CA LYS A 68 10.28 -7.08 8.66
C LYS A 68 11.38 -6.49 7.76
N LEU A 69 11.89 -7.26 6.81
CA LEU A 69 12.87 -6.78 5.83
C LEU A 69 12.28 -5.65 4.97
N VAL A 70 11.10 -5.87 4.38
CA VAL A 70 10.44 -4.90 3.49
C VAL A 70 10.24 -3.55 4.19
N ILE A 71 9.77 -3.55 5.43
CA ILE A 71 9.47 -2.31 6.18
C ILE A 71 10.69 -1.72 6.90
N SER A 72 11.84 -2.42 6.91
CA SER A 72 13.08 -1.92 7.50
C SER A 72 13.65 -0.73 6.71
N LYS A 73 14.62 -0.03 7.29
CA LYS A 73 15.36 1.03 6.59
C LYS A 73 16.02 0.53 5.29
N GLU A 74 16.52 -0.70 5.30
CA GLU A 74 17.13 -1.32 4.12
C GLU A 74 16.08 -1.60 3.04
N GLY A 75 14.96 -2.21 3.41
CA GLY A 75 13.87 -2.50 2.47
C GLY A 75 13.27 -1.23 1.86
N GLN A 76 13.04 -0.20 2.68
CA GLN A 76 12.54 1.10 2.19
C GLN A 76 13.55 1.78 1.26
N LYS A 77 14.85 1.69 1.54
CA LYS A 77 15.89 2.21 0.65
C LYS A 77 15.85 1.51 -0.70
N ILE A 78 15.71 0.18 -0.73
CA ILE A 78 15.60 -0.59 -1.98
C ILE A 78 14.36 -0.12 -2.77
N LEU A 79 13.21 0.02 -2.11
CA LEU A 79 11.99 0.49 -2.76
C LEU A 79 12.17 1.89 -3.37
N GLN A 80 12.76 2.81 -2.61
CA GLN A 80 13.06 4.17 -3.07
C GLN A 80 14.00 4.18 -4.29
N GLU A 81 15.06 3.36 -4.28
CA GLU A 81 16.00 3.21 -5.41
C GLU A 81 15.34 2.58 -6.65
N THR A 82 14.17 1.93 -6.49
CA THR A 82 13.38 1.32 -7.57
C THR A 82 12.15 2.15 -7.95
N GLU A 83 12.15 3.45 -7.66
CA GLU A 83 11.07 4.40 -8.00
C GLU A 83 9.72 4.07 -7.31
N GLN A 84 9.78 3.45 -6.13
CA GLN A 84 8.63 3.23 -5.24
C GLN A 84 8.87 3.97 -3.92
N PRO A 85 8.70 5.31 -3.90
CA PRO A 85 8.83 6.07 -2.67
C PRO A 85 7.80 5.58 -1.65
N GLY A 86 8.27 5.21 -0.47
CA GLY A 86 7.44 4.77 0.64
C GLY A 86 7.10 5.92 1.59
N VAL A 87 6.01 5.77 2.32
CA VAL A 87 5.75 6.49 3.56
C VAL A 87 6.26 5.65 4.74
N PRO A 88 6.47 6.24 5.94
CA PRO A 88 6.64 5.47 7.15
C PRO A 88 5.56 4.37 7.25
N PRO A 89 5.94 3.11 7.53
CA PRO A 89 5.00 2.00 7.57
C PRO A 89 3.88 2.25 8.57
N VAL A 90 2.64 2.10 8.10
CA VAL A 90 1.43 2.19 8.92
C VAL A 90 0.62 0.90 8.87
N THR A 91 -0.21 0.67 9.89
CA THR A 91 -1.13 -0.46 9.97
C THR A 91 -2.56 0.01 10.25
N ASP A 92 -3.52 -0.65 9.63
CA ASP A 92 -4.95 -0.49 9.91
C ASP A 92 -5.41 -1.22 11.18
N ASN A 93 -4.61 -2.17 11.68
CA ASN A 93 -4.95 -2.98 12.84
C ASN A 93 -3.71 -3.41 13.66
N PRO A 94 -3.25 -2.57 14.61
CA PRO A 94 -2.06 -2.85 15.40
C PRO A 94 -2.19 -4.10 16.29
N ASN A 95 -3.42 -4.44 16.71
CA ASN A 95 -3.68 -5.60 17.57
C ASN A 95 -3.43 -6.93 16.85
N ASN A 96 -3.54 -6.96 15.53
CA ASN A 96 -3.37 -8.16 14.72
C ASN A 96 -1.93 -8.35 14.22
N LEU A 97 -1.00 -7.49 14.62
CA LEU A 97 0.41 -7.61 14.23
C LEU A 97 1.17 -8.64 15.08
N PRO A 98 2.04 -9.44 14.44
CA PRO A 98 3.09 -10.18 15.11
C PRO A 98 3.93 -9.24 15.98
N GLU A 99 4.27 -9.69 17.19
CA GLU A 99 4.99 -8.88 18.19
C GLU A 99 6.25 -8.20 17.63
N LYS A 100 7.01 -8.94 16.81
CA LYS A 100 8.24 -8.46 16.15
C LYS A 100 8.06 -7.24 15.25
N LEU A 101 6.85 -6.96 14.77
CA LEU A 101 6.55 -5.86 13.85
C LEU A 101 5.94 -4.64 14.54
N ARG A 102 5.43 -4.78 15.77
CA ARG A 102 4.65 -3.73 16.45
C ARG A 102 5.43 -2.44 16.68
N SER A 103 6.73 -2.53 16.96
CA SER A 103 7.59 -1.36 17.17
C SER A 103 8.09 -0.71 15.87
N MET A 104 7.78 -1.30 14.71
CA MET A 104 8.27 -0.86 13.39
C MET A 104 7.21 -0.14 12.56
N VAL A 105 5.95 -0.11 13.03
CA VAL A 105 4.84 0.48 12.30
C VAL A 105 4.00 1.36 13.22
N MET A 106 3.40 2.41 12.65
CA MET A 106 2.47 3.28 13.36
C MET A 106 1.02 2.88 13.05
N GLU A 107 0.08 3.25 13.89
CA GLU A 107 -1.35 3.10 13.56
C GLU A 107 -1.72 4.13 12.49
N MET A 108 -2.49 3.70 11.49
CA MET A 108 -3.00 4.57 10.45
C MET A 108 -4.05 5.52 11.04
N GLU A 109 -3.88 6.82 10.85
CA GLU A 109 -4.92 7.79 11.19
C GLU A 109 -6.15 7.56 10.28
N LYS A 110 -7.34 7.70 10.86
CA LYS A 110 -8.62 7.46 10.18
C LYS A 110 -9.13 8.68 9.45
#